data_AF-A0A9E4GHN6-F1
#
_entry.id   AF-A0A9E4GHN6-F1
#
_cell.length_a   1.000
_cell.length_b   1.000
_cell.length_c   1.000
_cell.angle_alpha   90.00
_cell.angle_beta   90.00
_cell.angle_gamma   90.00
#
_symmetry.space_group_name_H-M   'P 1'
#
loop_
_entity.id
_entity.type
_entity.pdbx_description
1 polymer ?
#
loop_
_entity_poly.entity_id
_entity_poly.type
_entity_poly.pdbx_seq_one_letter_code
_entity_poly.pdbx_strand_id
1 'polypeptide(L)'
;MAKKIIYTLNARSHEMLESMRNYFKIGPARMQHEIQGLLAQTKEILASKGIKYSALKSALVPDPKRREIALVFDTLNMQESWYGFPIYRALMPLLSRQSNYSILAGDYIGDNDWQDVLYERRSE
;
A
#
# COMPACT_ATOMS: atom_id res chain seq x y z
N MET A 1 22.57 -3.92 16.67
CA MET A 1 22.53 -3.64 15.22
C MET A 1 22.35 -2.15 14.99
N ALA A 2 23.03 -1.58 14.00
CA ALA A 2 22.78 -0.19 13.60
C ALA A 2 21.38 -0.04 12.98
N LYS A 3 20.66 1.04 13.33
CA LYS A 3 19.31 1.33 12.82
C LYS A 3 19.38 1.60 11.32
N LYS A 4 18.67 0.81 10.51
CA LYS A 4 18.59 0.99 9.06
C LYS A 4 17.46 1.97 8.72
N ILE A 5 17.63 2.73 7.64
CA ILE A 5 16.64 3.69 7.15
C ILE A 5 15.39 2.93 6.65
N ILE A 6 14.23 3.34 7.15
CA ILE A 6 12.90 2.97 6.69
C ILE A 6 12.39 4.14 5.84
N TYR A 7 11.88 3.88 4.63
CA TYR A 7 11.40 4.94 3.72
C TYR A 7 9.93 5.26 3.95
N THR A 8 9.11 4.22 4.18
CA THR A 8 7.73 4.33 4.66
C THR A 8 7.45 3.20 5.63
N LEU A 9 6.63 3.49 6.64
CA LEU A 9 6.02 2.50 7.52
C LEU A 9 4.50 2.63 7.37
N ASN A 10 3.86 1.66 6.71
CA ASN A 10 2.39 1.61 6.67
C ASN A 10 1.88 1.05 7.99
N ALA A 11 1.66 1.92 8.99
CA ALA A 11 1.11 1.50 10.28
C ALA A 11 -0.40 1.21 10.20
N ARG A 12 -1.12 1.83 9.24
CA ARG A 12 -2.58 1.78 9.13
C ARG A 12 -3.10 0.40 8.71
N SER A 13 -2.54 -0.16 7.63
CA SER A 13 -2.99 -1.45 7.09
C SER A 13 -2.20 -2.63 7.67
N HIS A 14 -1.13 -2.34 8.41
CA HIS A 14 -0.32 -3.38 9.02
C HIS A 14 -0.90 -3.73 10.39
N GLU A 15 -2.07 -4.38 10.38
CA GLU A 15 -2.87 -4.77 11.56
C GLU A 15 -2.02 -5.39 12.67
N MET A 16 -1.01 -6.16 12.28
CA MET A 16 -0.06 -6.81 13.17
C MET A 16 0.72 -5.82 14.06
N LEU A 17 1.10 -4.62 13.62
CA LEU A 17 1.93 -3.71 14.44
C LEU A 17 1.18 -3.18 15.66
N GLU A 18 -0.06 -2.73 15.45
CA GLU A 18 -0.89 -2.22 16.54
C GLU A 18 -1.47 -3.37 17.38
N SER A 19 -1.94 -4.44 16.73
CA SER A 19 -2.51 -5.59 17.42
C SER A 19 -1.47 -6.32 18.27
N MET A 20 -0.26 -6.58 17.74
CA MET A 20 0.79 -7.25 18.52
C MET A 20 1.24 -6.39 19.70
N ARG A 21 1.40 -5.08 19.50
CA ARG A 21 1.80 -4.17 20.58
C ARG A 21 0.79 -4.21 21.72
N ASN A 22 -0.50 -4.10 21.40
CA ASN A 22 -1.56 -4.01 22.39
C ASN A 22 -1.83 -5.36 23.06
N TYR A 23 -1.93 -6.44 22.27
CA TYR A 23 -2.24 -7.77 22.77
C TYR A 23 -1.09 -8.37 23.59
N PHE A 24 0.14 -8.36 23.05
CA PHE A 24 1.32 -8.92 23.71
C PHE A 24 2.04 -7.93 24.62
N LYS A 25 1.50 -6.70 24.77
CA LYS A 25 2.06 -5.63 25.61
C LYS A 25 3.54 -5.35 25.29
N ILE A 26 3.88 -5.36 24.01
CA ILE A 26 5.26 -5.21 23.55
C ILE A 26 5.73 -3.77 23.78
N GLY A 27 6.83 -3.61 24.52
CA GLY A 27 7.42 -2.29 24.79
C GLY A 27 7.99 -1.63 23.53
N PRO A 28 8.12 -0.28 23.50
CA PRO A 28 8.58 0.46 22.31
C PRO A 28 9.93 -0.01 21.75
N ALA A 29 10.90 -0.30 22.62
CA ALA A 29 12.22 -0.78 22.20
C ALA A 29 12.15 -2.14 21.48
N ARG A 30 11.28 -3.04 21.95
CA ARG A 30 11.07 -4.34 21.31
C ARG A 30 10.29 -4.19 20.00
N MET A 31 9.27 -3.34 19.94
CA MET A 31 8.57 -3.03 18.69
C MET A 31 9.52 -2.46 17.61
N GLN A 32 10.41 -1.55 18.01
CA GLN A 32 11.43 -1.00 17.12
C GLN A 32 12.36 -2.10 16.57
N HIS A 33 12.70 -3.09 17.41
CA HIS A 33 13.49 -4.25 17.00
C HIS A 33 12.74 -5.10 15.96
N GLU A 34 11.47 -5.42 16.20
CA GLU A 34 10.64 -6.20 15.26
C GLU A 34 10.49 -5.48 13.92
N ILE A 35 10.21 -4.16 13.92
CA ILE A 35 10.10 -3.36 12.70
C ILE A 35 11.42 -3.39 11.90
N GLN A 36 12.57 -3.33 12.57
CA GLN A 36 13.86 -3.44 11.89
C GLN A 36 14.14 -4.85 11.36
N GLY A 37 13.65 -5.89 12.05
CA GLY A 37 13.66 -7.27 11.57
C GLY A 37 12.84 -7.45 10.29
N LEU A 38 11.61 -6.92 10.26
CA LEU A 38 10.75 -6.93 9.07
C LEU A 38 11.40 -6.19 7.88
N LEU A 39 12.04 -5.05 8.13
CA LEU A 39 12.80 -4.35 7.10
C LEU A 39 13.97 -5.19 6.57
N ALA A 40 14.68 -5.92 7.43
CA ALA A 40 15.79 -6.78 7.02
C ALA A 40 15.31 -7.92 6.11
N GLN A 41 14.25 -8.63 6.52
CA GLN A 41 13.62 -9.68 5.71
C GLN A 41 13.11 -9.13 4.37
N THR A 42 12.49 -7.95 4.38
CA THR A 42 12.02 -7.29 3.15
C THR A 42 13.19 -7.01 2.19
N LYS A 43 14.31 -6.50 2.73
CA LYS A 43 15.53 -6.25 1.93
C LYS A 43 16.13 -7.53 1.35
N GLU A 44 16.11 -8.62 2.09
CA GLU A 44 16.60 -9.94 1.65
C GLU A 44 15.72 -10.48 0.50
N ILE A 45 14.39 -10.42 0.64
CA ILE A 45 13.45 -10.85 -0.41
C ILE A 45 13.57 -10.00 -1.67
N LEU A 46 13.75 -8.68 -1.53
CA LEU A 46 13.97 -7.80 -2.68
C LEU A 46 15.32 -8.13 -3.36
N ALA A 47 16.38 -8.33 -2.58
CA ALA A 47 17.69 -8.66 -3.10
C ALA A 47 17.69 -10.01 -3.83
N SER A 48 16.96 -11.01 -3.35
CA SER A 48 16.82 -12.30 -4.03
C SER A 48 16.10 -12.19 -5.38
N LYS A 49 15.38 -11.10 -5.62
CA LYS A 49 14.74 -10.74 -6.89
C LYS A 49 15.57 -9.74 -7.71
N GLY A 50 16.80 -9.42 -7.29
CA GLY A 50 17.67 -8.44 -7.95
C GLY A 50 17.29 -6.98 -7.72
N ILE A 51 16.38 -6.70 -6.77
CA ILE A 51 15.87 -5.36 -6.51
C ILE A 51 16.58 -4.76 -5.30
N LYS A 52 17.25 -3.62 -5.48
CA LYS A 52 17.85 -2.87 -4.37
C LYS A 52 16.76 -2.03 -3.69
N TYR A 53 16.57 -2.21 -2.39
CA TYR A 53 15.60 -1.41 -1.62
C TYR A 53 15.80 0.12 -1.79
N SER A 54 17.04 0.59 -1.87
CA SER A 54 17.35 2.00 -2.12
C SER A 54 16.84 2.53 -3.46
N ALA A 55 16.71 1.67 -4.48
CA ALA A 55 16.16 2.04 -5.77
C ALA A 55 14.66 2.35 -5.69
N LEU A 56 13.95 1.82 -4.69
CA LEU A 56 12.52 2.05 -4.46
C LEU A 56 12.25 3.34 -3.69
N LYS A 57 13.28 4.10 -3.29
CA LYS A 57 13.13 5.35 -2.52
C LYS A 57 12.15 6.32 -3.18
N SER A 58 12.15 6.42 -4.51
CA SER A 58 11.22 7.29 -5.22
C SER A 58 9.76 6.89 -4.93
N ALA A 59 9.40 5.61 -4.96
CA ALA A 59 8.04 5.17 -4.67
C ALA A 59 7.70 5.14 -3.18
N LEU A 60 8.68 4.77 -2.34
CA LEU A 60 8.46 4.51 -0.92
C LEU A 60 8.62 5.72 0.00
N VAL A 61 9.02 6.91 -0.48
CA VAL A 61 9.06 8.12 0.36
C VAL A 61 7.85 8.98 -0.01
N PRO A 62 6.95 9.32 0.94
CA PRO A 62 5.81 10.18 0.68
C PRO A 62 6.28 11.57 0.26
N ASP A 63 5.64 12.14 -0.76
CA ASP A 63 5.96 13.47 -1.29
C ASP A 63 4.66 14.22 -1.60
N PRO A 64 4.30 15.27 -0.84
CA PRO A 64 3.04 15.99 -1.04
C PRO A 64 2.98 16.77 -2.35
N LYS A 65 4.12 16.92 -3.06
CA LYS A 65 4.16 17.60 -4.36
C LYS A 65 3.99 16.63 -5.53
N ARG A 66 3.96 15.32 -5.27
CA ARG A 66 3.80 14.32 -6.32
C ARG A 66 2.36 14.34 -6.82
N ARG A 67 2.20 14.26 -8.14
CA ARG A 67 0.90 14.03 -8.76
C ARG A 67 0.51 12.57 -8.53
N GLU A 68 -0.60 12.37 -7.84
CA GLU A 68 -1.20 11.07 -7.61
C GLU A 68 -2.43 10.89 -8.50
N ILE A 69 -2.80 9.63 -8.74
CA ILE A 69 -3.99 9.27 -9.51
C ILE A 69 -4.83 8.37 -8.61
N ALA A 70 -6.10 8.72 -8.43
CA ALA A 70 -7.10 7.85 -7.81
C ALA A 70 -7.93 7.20 -8.93
N LEU A 71 -7.96 5.87 -8.95
CA LEU A 71 -8.80 5.11 -9.86
C LEU A 71 -9.91 4.47 -9.04
N VAL A 72 -11.15 4.84 -9.33
CA VAL A 72 -12.34 4.33 -8.64
C VAL A 72 -13.05 3.34 -9.57
N PHE A 73 -13.27 2.13 -9.07
CA PHE A 73 -13.92 1.06 -9.81
C PHE A 73 -15.25 0.73 -9.16
N ASP A 74 -16.29 0.64 -9.98
CA ASP A 74 -17.62 0.23 -9.54
C ASP A 74 -17.71 -1.29 -9.54
N THR A 75 -17.51 -1.88 -8.35
CA THR A 75 -17.47 -3.33 -8.18
C THR A 75 -18.85 -3.99 -8.33
N LEU A 76 -19.95 -3.23 -8.21
CA LEU A 76 -21.31 -3.75 -8.45
C LEU A 76 -21.54 -4.11 -9.93
N ASN A 77 -20.76 -3.50 -10.82
CA ASN A 77 -20.79 -3.79 -12.25
C ASN A 77 -19.82 -4.92 -12.67
N MET A 78 -19.17 -5.57 -11.70
CA MET A 78 -18.24 -6.67 -11.96
C MET A 78 -18.91 -8.02 -11.73
N GLN A 79 -18.53 -9.02 -12.53
CA GLN A 79 -19.11 -10.37 -12.42
C GLN A 79 -18.36 -11.24 -11.41
N GLU A 80 -17.12 -10.88 -11.10
CA GLU A 80 -16.24 -11.63 -10.20
C GLU A 80 -16.47 -11.26 -8.73
N SER A 81 -16.57 -12.27 -7.87
CA SER A 81 -16.65 -12.09 -6.42
C SER A 81 -15.37 -11.52 -5.79
N TRP A 82 -14.27 -11.46 -6.54
CA TRP A 82 -13.00 -10.87 -6.14
C TRP A 82 -12.53 -9.85 -7.18
N TYR A 83 -12.79 -8.57 -6.92
CA TYR A 83 -12.55 -7.48 -7.88
C TYR A 83 -11.06 -7.17 -8.11
N GLY A 84 -10.18 -7.53 -7.17
CA GLY A 84 -8.78 -7.12 -7.20
C GLY A 84 -8.03 -7.64 -8.44
N PHE A 85 -8.21 -8.93 -8.75
CA PHE A 85 -7.53 -9.55 -9.88
C PHE A 85 -7.91 -8.97 -11.25
N PRO A 86 -9.21 -8.86 -11.63
CA PRO A 86 -9.60 -8.24 -12.89
C PRO A 86 -9.14 -6.78 -13.00
N ILE A 87 -9.21 -5.99 -11.93
CA ILE A 87 -8.70 -4.61 -11.90
C ILE A 87 -7.19 -4.59 -12.17
N TYR A 88 -6.40 -5.35 -11.42
CA TYR A 88 -4.95 -5.37 -11.60
C TYR A 88 -4.54 -5.91 -12.97
N ARG A 89 -5.28 -6.87 -13.53
CA ARG A 89 -5.06 -7.37 -14.89
C ARG A 89 -5.23 -6.25 -15.92
N ALA A 90 -6.21 -5.37 -15.75
CA ALA A 90 -6.42 -4.21 -16.63
C ALA A 90 -5.40 -3.09 -16.38
N LEU A 91 -5.01 -2.87 -15.12
CA LEU A 91 -4.09 -1.79 -14.72
C LEU A 91 -2.63 -2.07 -15.10
N MET A 92 -2.15 -3.29 -14.91
CA MET A 92 -0.72 -3.65 -15.07
C MET A 92 -0.13 -3.25 -16.43
N PRO A 93 -0.80 -3.46 -17.59
CA PRO A 93 -0.28 -3.05 -18.89
C PRO A 93 -0.08 -1.54 -19.05
N LEU A 94 -0.78 -0.72 -18.26
CA LEU A 94 -0.70 0.75 -18.31
C LEU A 94 0.51 1.30 -17.54
N LEU A 95 1.15 0.48 -16.70
CA LEU A 95 2.29 0.87 -15.90
C LEU A 95 3.60 0.61 -16.65
N SER A 96 4.46 1.63 -16.71
CA SER A 96 5.79 1.50 -17.31
C SER A 96 6.65 0.53 -16.50
N ARG A 97 7.23 -0.48 -17.16
CA ARG A 97 8.13 -1.44 -16.50
C ARG A 97 9.44 -0.81 -16.01
N GLN A 98 9.76 0.39 -16.46
CA GLN A 98 10.97 1.14 -16.09
C GLN A 98 10.73 2.12 -14.94
N SER A 99 9.52 2.15 -14.38
CA SER A 99 9.13 3.08 -13.31
C SER A 99 8.83 2.35 -12.00
N ASN A 100 8.99 3.05 -10.88
CA ASN A 100 8.56 2.58 -9.56
C ASN A 100 7.20 3.20 -9.22
N TYR A 101 6.23 2.37 -8.86
CA TYR A 101 4.91 2.80 -8.42
C TYR A 101 4.68 2.37 -6.97
N SER A 102 4.16 3.27 -6.16
CA SER A 102 3.53 2.92 -4.88
C SER A 102 2.03 2.88 -5.14
N ILE A 103 1.42 1.70 -4.99
CA ILE A 103 0.00 1.50 -5.25
C ILE A 103 -0.65 1.18 -3.91
N LEU A 104 -1.61 2.02 -3.54
CA LEU A 104 -2.52 1.77 -2.43
C LEU A 104 -3.86 1.34 -3.01
N ALA A 105 -4.48 0.35 -2.38
CA ALA A 105 -5.79 -0.16 -2.77
C ALA A 105 -6.62 -0.40 -1.51
N GLY A 106 -7.93 -0.30 -1.65
CA GLY A 106 -8.90 -0.53 -0.58
C GLY A 106 -10.31 -0.15 -1.03
N ASP A 107 -11.27 -0.44 -0.16
CA ASP A 107 -12.68 -0.14 -0.39
C ASP A 107 -13.06 1.23 0.18
N TYR A 108 -13.99 1.91 -0.49
CA TYR A 108 -14.72 3.00 0.12
C TYR A 108 -15.71 2.40 1.13
N ILE A 109 -15.35 2.46 2.41
CA ILE A 109 -16.19 2.01 3.51
C ILE A 109 -16.82 3.24 4.15
N GLY A 110 -18.14 3.33 4.11
CA GLY A 110 -18.88 4.44 4.71
C GLY A 110 -20.39 4.30 4.47
N ASP A 111 -21.16 5.18 5.09
CA ASP A 111 -22.58 5.30 4.80
C ASP A 111 -22.77 5.91 3.40
N ASN A 112 -23.76 5.43 2.64
CA ASN A 112 -24.00 5.80 1.24
C ASN A 112 -24.46 7.27 1.05
N ASP A 113 -24.31 8.12 2.07
CA ASP A 113 -24.77 9.51 2.10
C ASP A 113 -24.16 10.37 0.98
N TRP A 114 -23.01 9.97 0.44
CA TRP A 114 -22.31 10.67 -0.66
C TRP A 114 -22.31 9.88 -1.97
N GLN A 115 -23.03 8.75 -2.03
CA GLN A 115 -23.07 7.88 -3.20
C GLN A 115 -23.64 8.60 -4.44
N ASP A 116 -24.66 9.44 -4.24
CA ASP A 116 -25.31 10.20 -5.32
C ASP A 116 -24.35 11.19 -6.00
N VAL A 117 -23.46 11.82 -5.23
CA VAL A 117 -22.42 12.74 -5.74
C VAL A 117 -21.39 12.02 -6.63
N LEU A 118 -21.15 10.72 -6.37
CA LEU A 118 -20.28 9.90 -7.21
C LEU A 118 -20.96 9.50 -8.53
N TYR A 119 -22.29 9.33 -8.53
CA TYR A 119 -23.05 8.97 -9.74
C TYR A 119 -23.27 10.15 -10.69
N GLU A 120 -23.54 11.36 -10.17
CA GLU A 120 -23.78 12.55 -11.01
C GLU A 120 -22.59 12.91 -11.90
N ARG A 121 -21.36 12.67 -11.44
CA ARG A 121 -20.14 12.90 -12.22
C ARG A 121 -19.86 11.89 -13.33
N ARG A 122 -20.63 10.80 -13.40
CA ARG A 122 -20.49 9.76 -14.43
C ARG A 122 -21.38 10.05 -15.65
N SER A 123 -22.31 10.99 -15.54
CA SER A 123 -23.24 11.44 -16.58
C SER A 123 -22.82 12.73 -17.31
N GLU A 124 -21.68 13.32 -16.95
CA GLU A 124 -21.03 14.44 -17.65
C GLU A 124 -19.80 13.95 -18.44
#